data_AF-A0A7V6QM02-F1
#
_entry.id   AF-A0A7V6QM02-F1
#
_cell.length_a   1.000
_cell.length_b   1.000
_cell.length_c   1.000
_cell.angle_alpha   90.00
_cell.angle_beta   90.00
_cell.angle_gamma   90.00
#
_symmetry.space_group_name_H-M   'P 1'
#
loop_
_entity.id
_entity.type
_entity.pdbx_description
1 polymer ?
#
loop_
_entity_poly.entity_id
_entity_poly.type
_entity_poly.pdbx_seq_one_letter_code
_entity_poly.pdbx_strand_id
1 'polypeptide(L)' 'MGLRFRKSIKIAPGVRLNVGKKSMGLSVGGKGLRYSVNTNGQRRATAGIPGTGIYYIQTL' A
#
# COMPACT_ATOMS: atom_id res chain seq x y z
N MET A 1 -0.94 16.12 -23.51
CA MET A 1 -0.67 16.71 -22.18
C MET A 1 -1.97 16.70 -21.39
N GLY A 2 -2.05 16.01 -20.26
CA GLY A 2 -3.32 15.86 -19.54
C GLY A 2 -3.12 15.73 -18.03
N LEU A 3 -4.03 16.34 -17.28
CA LEU A 3 -4.04 16.37 -15.81
C LEU A 3 -3.90 14.95 -15.23
N ARG A 4 -2.78 14.71 -14.55
CA ARG A 4 -2.54 13.48 -13.77
C ARG A 4 -2.96 13.74 -12.33
N PHE A 5 -4.10 13.16 -11.93
CA PHE A 5 -4.53 13.17 -10.54
C PHE A 5 -3.96 11.96 -9.82
N ARG A 6 -3.07 12.22 -8.85
CA ARG A 6 -2.58 11.23 -7.89
C ARG A 6 -2.48 11.91 -6.53
N LYS A 7 -3.32 11.49 -5.57
CA LYS A 7 -3.33 12.01 -4.21
C LYS A 7 -3.05 10.87 -3.23
N SER A 8 -2.11 11.06 -2.31
CA SER A 8 -1.86 10.11 -1.22
C SER A 8 -2.27 10.77 0.09
N ILE A 9 -3.32 10.27 0.73
CA ILE A 9 -3.89 10.80 1.96
C ILE A 9 -3.52 9.85 3.10
N LYS A 10 -2.95 10.38 4.18
CA LYS A 10 -2.73 9.63 5.42
C LYS A 10 -4.02 9.70 6.22
N ILE A 11 -4.67 8.57 6.46
CA ILE A 11 -5.93 8.50 7.21
C ILE A 11 -5.65 8.23 8.68
N ALA A 12 -4.71 7.34 8.97
CA ALA A 12 -4.29 6.98 10.32
C ALA A 12 -2.79 6.66 10.32
N PRO A 13 -2.11 6.63 11.48
CA PRO A 13 -0.78 6.03 11.59
C PRO A 13 -0.81 4.59 11.05
N GLY A 14 0.02 4.29 10.06
CA GLY A 14 0.02 3.01 9.35
C GLY A 14 -0.98 2.90 8.21
N VAL A 15 -1.97 3.80 8.06
CA VAL A 15 -2.97 3.74 6.97
C VAL A 15 -2.80 4.89 5.99
N ARG A 16 -2.52 4.54 4.73
CA ARG A 16 -2.40 5.47 3.60
C ARG A 16 -3.33 5.06 2.48
N LEU A 17 -4.07 6.03 1.97
CA LEU A 17 -4.96 5.87 0.82
C LEU A 17 -4.38 6.63 -0.37
N ASN A 18 -3.99 5.90 -1.40
CA ASN A 18 -3.56 6.42 -2.70
C ASN A 18 -4.76 6.45 -3.64
N VAL A 19 -5.18 7.64 -4.05
CA VAL A 19 -6.21 7.86 -5.07
C VAL A 19 -5.51 8.24 -6.36
N GLY A 20 -5.68 7.43 -7.41
CA GLY A 20 -5.26 7.75 -8.77
C GLY A 20 -6.46 7.90 -9.70
N LYS A 21 -6.23 8.47 -10.88
CA LYS A 21 -7.28 8.71 -11.90
C LYS A 21 -8.08 7.45 -12.33
N LYS A 22 -7.46 6.26 -12.30
CA LYS A 22 -8.08 4.99 -12.72
C LYS A 22 -8.29 3.99 -11.58
N SER A 23 -7.57 4.14 -10.47
CA SER A 23 -7.57 3.15 -9.40
C SER A 23 -7.29 3.81 -8.06
N MET A 24 -7.88 3.24 -7.01
CA MET A 24 -7.61 3.61 -5.63
C MET A 24 -6.84 2.48 -4.96
N GLY A 25 -6.02 2.81 -3.97
CA GLY A 25 -5.14 1.89 -3.30
C GLY A 25 -5.04 2.20 -1.82
N LEU A 26 -5.48 1.30 -0.98
CA LEU A 26 -5.30 1.36 0.47
C LEU A 26 -3.99 0.67 0.84
N SER A 27 -3.24 1.22 1.78
CA SER A 27 -2.07 0.58 2.39
C SER A 27 -2.22 0.70 3.90
N VAL A 28 -2.22 -0.43 4.60
CA VAL A 28 -2.41 -0.56 6.03
C VAL A 28 -1.21 -1.32 6.60
N GLY A 29 -0.40 -0.67 7.42
CA GLY A 29 0.71 -1.27 8.16
C GLY A 29 1.99 -0.45 8.17
N GLY A 30 2.98 -0.95 8.90
CA GLY A 30 4.24 -0.28 9.24
C GLY A 30 5.46 -1.16 9.01
N LYS A 31 6.59 -0.84 9.65
CA LYS A 31 7.79 -1.70 9.61
C LYS A 31 7.44 -3.08 10.19
N GLY A 32 7.55 -4.10 9.35
CA GLY A 32 7.34 -5.50 9.73
C GLY A 32 6.04 -6.12 9.22
N LEU A 33 4.93 -5.39 9.18
CA LEU A 33 3.67 -5.87 8.59
C LEU A 33 3.00 -4.76 7.81
N ARG A 34 2.85 -4.95 6.50
CA ARG A 34 2.20 -4.01 5.58
C ARG A 34 1.30 -4.75 4.61
N TYR A 35 0.03 -4.40 4.61
CA TYR A 35 -0.97 -4.89 3.67
C TYR A 35 -1.38 -3.76 2.72
N SER A 36 -1.39 -3.99 1.42
CA SER A 36 -1.76 -3.02 0.40
C SER A 36 -2.83 -3.63 -0.49
N VAL A 37 -3.93 -2.91 -0.72
CA VAL A 37 -5.07 -3.36 -1.52
C VAL A 37 -5.39 -2.30 -2.54
N ASN A 38 -5.44 -2.67 -3.82
CA ASN A 38 -5.83 -1.78 -4.90
C ASN A 38 -7.18 -2.18 -5.50
N THR A 39 -7.93 -1.21 -6.02
CA THR A 39 -9.21 -1.41 -6.74
C THR A 39 -9.05 -2.25 -8.01
N ASN A 40 -7.83 -2.34 -8.56
CA ASN A 40 -7.51 -3.22 -9.70
C ASN A 40 -7.40 -4.72 -9.31
N GLY A 41 -7.80 -5.10 -8.10
CA GLY A 41 -7.77 -6.49 -7.63
C GLY A 41 -6.44 -6.90 -6.98
N GLN A 42 -5.34 -6.18 -7.24
CA GLN A 42 -4.04 -6.49 -6.65
C GLN A 42 -4.04 -6.29 -5.14
N ARG A 43 -3.76 -7.36 -4.41
CA ARG A 43 -3.56 -7.35 -2.96
C ARG A 43 -2.13 -7.76 -2.67
N ARG A 44 -1.44 -7.01 -1.83
CA ARG A 44 -0.04 -7.25 -1.48
C ARG A 44 0.08 -7.30 0.03
N ALA A 45 0.37 -8.48 0.56
CA ALA A 45 0.75 -8.64 1.95
C ALA A 45 2.27 -8.65 2.05
N THR A 46 2.82 -7.92 3.01
CA THR A 46 4.23 -7.90 3.33
C THR A 46 4.37 -8.19 4.80
N ALA A 47 5.03 -9.28 5.14
CA ALA A 47 5.33 -9.69 6.50
C ALA A 47 6.84 -9.89 6.61
N GLY A 48 7.48 -9.24 7.56
CA GLY A 48 8.93 -9.30 7.74
C GLY A 48 9.29 -8.99 9.18
N ILE A 49 10.43 -9.48 9.62
CA ILE A 49 10.89 -9.27 10.98
C ILE A 49 11.76 -8.00 10.98
N PRO A 50 11.32 -6.89 11.62
CA PRO A 50 12.05 -5.64 11.62
C PRO A 50 13.44 -5.84 12.26
N GLY A 51 14.50 -5.40 11.58
CA GLY A 51 15.88 -5.51 12.07
C GLY A 51 16.65 -6.74 11.60
N THR A 52 16.01 -7.72 10.95
CA THR A 52 16.67 -8.95 10.45
C THR A 52 16.93 -8.95 8.95
N GLY A 53 16.36 -8.00 8.20
CA GLY A 53 16.44 -7.96 6.73
C GLY A 53 15.56 -8.99 6.01
N ILE A 54 14.90 -9.89 6.75
CA ILE A 54 14.02 -10.91 6.19
C ILE A 54 12.62 -10.32 6.02
N TYR A 55 12.16 -10.26 4.78
CA TYR A 55 10.82 -9.85 4.41
C TYR A 55 10.22 -10.82 3.41
N TYR A 56 8.96 -11.17 3.62
CA TYR A 56 8.14 -11.95 2.73
C TYR A 56 7.06 -11.07 2.13
N ILE A 57 6.92 -11.13 0.80
CA ILE A 57 5.96 -10.32 0.06
C ILE A 57 5.12 -11.28 -0.77
N GLN A 58 3.84 -11.36 -0.44
CA GLN A 58 2.87 -12.12 -1.19
C GLN A 58 1.96 -11.17 -1.96
N THR A 59 1.82 -11.40 -3.27
CA THR A 59 0.83 -10.70 -4.10
C THR A 59 -0.27 -11.71 -4.43
N LEU A 60 -1.51 -11.37 -4.10
CA LEU A 60 -2.73 -12.12 -4.36
C LEU A 60 -3.52 -11.42 -5.48
#